data_AF-A0A971NBG9-F1
#
_entry.id   AF-A0A971NBG9-F1
#
_cell.length_a   1.000
_cell.length_b   1.000
_cell.length_c   1.000
_cell.angle_alpha   90.00
_cell.angle_beta   90.00
_cell.angle_gamma   90.00
#
_symmetry.space_group_name_H-M   'P 1'
#
loop_
_entity.id
_entity.type
_entity.pdbx_description
1 polymer ?
#
loop_
_entity_poly.entity_id
_entity_poly.type
_entity_poly.pdbx_seq_one_letter_code
_entity_poly.pdbx_strand_id
1 'polypeptide(L)' 'RSLKTERIYVNEYTTPKALRAGIQEYIYEYNTARPHQTYNYMTPMQVYLAQRIAA' A
#
# COMPACT_ATOMS: atom_id res chain seq x y z
N ARG A 1 -4.35 -9.64 0.02
CA ARG A 1 -3.08 -10.09 -0.61
C ARG A 1 -1.91 -9.27 -0.03
N SER A 2 -0.66 -9.73 -0.16
CA SER A 2 0.49 -9.12 0.53
C SER A 2 1.56 -8.61 -0.46
N LEU A 3 2.39 -7.68 0.01
CA LEU A 3 3.53 -7.11 -0.73
C LEU A 3 4.42 -8.21 -1.33
N LYS A 4 4.68 -9.27 -0.56
CA LYS A 4 5.56 -10.36 -0.99
C LYS A 4 5.03 -11.06 -2.23
N THR A 5 3.75 -11.46 -2.22
CA THR A 5 3.17 -12.26 -3.30
C THR A 5 2.79 -11.43 -4.52
N GLU A 6 2.42 -10.16 -4.35
CA GLU A 6 1.96 -9.31 -5.45
C GLU A 6 3.04 -8.42 -6.07
N ARG A 7 4.14 -8.18 -5.35
CA ARG A 7 5.19 -7.28 -5.83
C ARG A 7 6.57 -7.93 -5.79
N ILE A 8 6.97 -8.57 -4.69
CA ILE A 8 8.35 -9.06 -4.55
C ILE A 8 8.61 -10.35 -5.33
N TYR A 9 7.75 -11.36 -5.23
CA TYR A 9 8.00 -12.66 -5.87
C TYR A 9 7.71 -12.70 -7.36
N VAL A 10 6.90 -11.77 -7.85
CA VAL A 10 6.48 -11.71 -9.26
C VAL A 10 7.32 -10.74 -10.10
N ASN A 11 8.19 -9.95 -9.48
CA ASN A 11 9.08 -9.02 -10.18
C ASN A 11 10.54 -9.31 -9.84
N GLU A 12 11.41 -9.19 -10.83
CA GLU A 12 12.86 -9.18 -10.60
C GLU A 12 13.36 -7.76 -10.40
N TYR A 13 14.18 -7.57 -9.37
CA TYR A 13 14.83 -6.30 -9.07
C TYR A 13 16.34 -6.47 -9.17
N THR A 14 16.94 -5.83 -10.17
CA THR A 14 18.38 -5.92 -10.44
C THR A 14 19.21 -5.05 -9.49
N THR A 15 18.58 -4.07 -8.81
CA THR A 15 19.27 -3.19 -7.86
C THR A 15 18.43 -2.95 -6.60
N PRO A 16 19.07 -2.71 -5.45
CA PRO A 16 18.37 -2.29 -4.23
C PRO A 16 17.58 -0.98 -4.40
N LYS A 17 17.98 -0.11 -5.33
CA LYS A 17 17.25 1.14 -5.63
C LYS A 17 15.91 0.83 -6.30
N ALA A 18 15.91 -0.06 -7.30
CA ALA A 18 14.70 -0.50 -7.99
C ALA A 18 13.72 -1.21 -7.03
N LEU A 19 14.25 -2.07 -6.14
CA LEU A 19 13.43 -2.72 -5.10
C LEU A 19 12.74 -1.70 -4.19
N ARG A 20 13.46 -0.67 -3.71
CA ARG A 20 12.87 0.37 -2.85
C ARG A 20 11.77 1.15 -3.57
N ALA A 21 11.97 1.49 -4.85
CA ALA A 21 10.94 2.16 -5.65
C ALA A 21 9.67 1.29 -5.78
N GLY A 22 9.82 0.00 -6.11
CA GLY A 22 8.68 -0.91 -6.21
C GLY A 22 7.93 -1.12 -4.89
N ILE A 23 8.64 -1.12 -3.74
CA ILE A 23 8.02 -1.14 -2.42
C ILE A 23 7.24 0.15 -2.16
N GLN A 24 7.81 1.32 -2.48
CA GLN A 24 7.15 2.61 -2.30
C GLN A 24 5.85 2.70 -3.11
N GLU A 25 5.88 2.27 -4.38
CA GLU A 25 4.69 2.20 -5.24
C GLU A 25 3.62 1.29 -4.64
N TYR A 26 3.97 0.07 -4.23
CA TYR A 26 3.00 -0.85 -3.64
C TYR A 26 2.37 -0.29 -2.37
N ILE A 27 3.16 0.35 -1.48
CA ILE A 27 2.63 0.94 -0.25
C ILE A 27 1.72 2.13 -0.56
N TYR A 28 2.08 2.95 -1.55
CA TYR A 28 1.22 4.03 -2.01
C TYR A 28 -0.14 3.51 -2.52
N GLU A 29 -0.13 2.51 -3.40
CA GLU A 29 -1.35 1.87 -3.93
C GLU A 29 -2.17 1.21 -2.81
N TYR A 30 -1.50 0.51 -1.88
CA TYR A 30 -2.16 -0.13 -0.75
C TYR A 30 -2.91 0.90 0.11
N ASN A 31 -2.26 2.03 0.41
CA ASN A 31 -2.85 3.04 1.25
C ASN A 31 -3.95 3.86 0.55
N THR A 32 -3.85 4.06 -0.76
CA THR A 32 -4.71 5.01 -1.48
C THR A 32 -5.80 4.37 -2.34
N ALA A 33 -5.61 3.13 -2.80
CA ALA A 33 -6.50 2.50 -3.79
C ALA A 33 -7.16 1.21 -3.29
N ARG A 34 -6.69 0.60 -2.19
CA ARG A 34 -7.23 -0.67 -1.71
C ARG A 34 -8.29 -0.46 -0.61
N PRO A 35 -9.58 -0.74 -0.89
CA PRO A 35 -10.60 -0.75 0.14
C PRO A 35 -10.45 -1.98 1.04
N HIS A 36 -10.63 -1.80 2.35
CA HIS A 36 -10.58 -2.89 3.32
C HIS A 36 -11.92 -3.08 4.01
N GLN A 37 -12.39 -4.34 4.06
CA GLN A 37 -13.67 -4.69 4.71
C GLN A 37 -13.73 -4.24 6.18
N THR A 38 -12.63 -4.40 6.92
CA THR A 38 -12.50 -3.96 8.32
C THR A 38 -12.71 -2.45 8.49
N TYR A 39 -12.48 -1.66 7.44
CA TYR A 39 -12.65 -0.21 7.43
C TYR A 39 -13.91 0.21 6.66
N ASN A 40 -14.95 -0.62 6.63
CA ASN A 40 -16.17 -0.36 5.87
C ASN A 40 -15.90 -0.05 4.39
N TYR A 41 -14.95 -0.78 3.79
CA TYR A 41 -14.47 -0.56 2.41
C TYR A 41 -13.81 0.80 2.16
N MET A 42 -13.37 1.50 3.21
CA MET A 42 -12.46 2.63 3.07
C MET A 42 -11.02 2.16 2.88
N THR A 43 -10.19 3.02 2.30
CA THR A 43 -8.75 2.82 2.18
C THR A 43 -8.05 3.24 3.47
N PRO A 44 -6.84 2.73 3.76
CA PRO A 44 -6.10 3.13 4.96
C PRO A 44 -5.86 4.64 5.03
N MET A 45 -5.60 5.28 3.88
CA MET A 45 -5.44 6.74 3.80
C MET A 45 -6.73 7.47 4.20
N GLN A 46 -7.90 7.01 3.74
CA GLN A 46 -9.17 7.63 4.09
C GLN A 46 -9.43 7.56 5.60
N VAL A 47 -9.18 6.41 6.23
CA VAL A 47 -9.33 6.23 7.68
C VAL A 47 -8.39 7.16 8.44
N TYR A 48 -7.12 7.23 8.03
CA TYR A 48 -6.14 8.12 8.66
C TYR A 48 -6.53 9.60 8.56
N LEU A 49 -6.98 10.05 7.39
CA LEU A 49 -7.43 11.43 7.20
C LEU A 49 -8.69 11.74 8.03
N ALA A 50 -9.65 10.83 8.10
CA ALA A 50 -10.83 10.99 8.92
C ALA A 50 -10.48 11.14 10.42
N GLN A 51 -9.55 10.31 10.92
CA GLN A 51 -9.05 10.41 12.29
C GLN A 51 -8.31 11.74 12.55
N ARG A 52 -7.54 12.23 11.58
CA ARG A 52 -6.82 13.51 11.69
C ARG A 52 -7.73 14.74 11.69
N ILE A 53 -8.86 14.69 10.99
CA ILE A 53 -9.83 15.80 10.95
C ILE A 53 -10.66 15.84 12.25
N ALA A 54 -10.88 14.68 12.87
CA ALA A 54 -11.64 14.55 14.11
C ALA A 54 -10.82 14.86 15.38
N ALA A 55 -9.51 15.04 15.26
CA ALA A 55 -8.58 15.38 16.35
C ALA A 55 -8.29 16.89 16.36
#